data_AF-A0A2A2ENC7-F1
#
_entry.id   AF-A0A2A2ENC7-F1
#
_cell.length_a   1.000
_cell.length_b   1.000
_cell.length_c   1.000
_cell.angle_alpha   90.00
_cell.angle_beta   90.00
_cell.angle_gamma   90.00
#
_symmetry.space_group_name_H-M   'P 1'
#
loop_
_entity.id
_entity.type
_entity.pdbx_description
1 polymer ?
#
loop_
_entity_poly.entity_id
_entity_poly.type
_entity_poly.pdbx_seq_one_letter_code
_entity_poly.pdbx_strand_id
1 'polypeptide(L)'
;MKGAKRVLCWVGLGAIVTVAAGCTTQDHLYSQGRCLTCINNPVTGQPINYDPEQQPAIEEDAVAAGRDQGTAAGNRHGRFSMASPLDVDTAYARVRSEFGFRSEVDFNPNSNSDQWAMMDNAWHFDATPGAFYQMSDYARQTVNGTEHSLVLKAQIQRDGSSSRINVEYLPTANARYDGDAMGEVLEQRFRTALR
;
A
#
# COMPACT_ATOMS: atom_id res chain seq x y z
N MET A 1 42.04 17.48 67.44
CA MET A 1 41.19 16.40 66.89
C MET A 1 40.65 16.83 65.54
N LYS A 2 40.69 15.92 64.54
CA LYS A 2 40.07 15.99 63.19
C LYS A 2 40.77 16.98 62.23
N GLY A 3 41.47 16.58 61.15
CA GLY A 3 41.47 15.32 60.39
C GLY A 3 40.77 15.54 59.04
N ALA A 4 41.54 15.86 58.00
CA ALA A 4 41.09 16.03 56.62
C ALA A 4 40.50 14.74 56.04
N LYS A 5 39.33 14.82 55.37
CA LYS A 5 38.80 13.81 54.44
C LYS A 5 37.97 14.52 53.36
N ARG A 6 38.52 14.64 52.15
CA ARG A 6 38.29 13.81 50.95
C ARG A 6 36.99 14.16 50.21
N VAL A 7 37.16 14.95 49.16
CA VAL A 7 36.22 15.11 48.03
C VAL A 7 36.02 13.72 47.41
N LEU A 8 34.78 13.23 47.45
CA LEU A 8 34.39 11.92 46.95
C LEU A 8 33.92 12.11 45.50
N CYS A 9 34.76 11.74 44.54
CA CYS A 9 34.36 11.50 43.15
C CYS A 9 33.34 10.37 43.11
N TRP A 10 32.08 10.68 42.83
CA TRP A 10 31.11 9.67 42.42
C TRP A 10 31.27 9.44 40.92
N VAL A 11 31.96 8.35 40.59
CA VAL A 11 31.94 7.74 39.26
C VAL A 11 30.53 7.18 39.07
N GLY A 12 29.70 7.89 38.31
CA GLY A 12 28.39 7.42 37.88
C GLY A 12 28.57 6.22 36.94
N LEU A 13 28.29 5.03 37.47
CA LEU A 13 28.21 3.79 36.70
C LEU A 13 26.96 3.88 35.81
N GLY A 14 27.14 4.26 34.55
CA GLY A 14 26.08 4.28 33.54
C GLY A 14 25.67 2.86 33.17
N ALA A 15 24.69 2.30 33.87
CA ALA A 15 23.96 1.13 33.41
C ALA A 15 22.99 1.58 32.31
N ILE A 16 23.40 1.43 31.05
CA ILE A 16 22.50 1.57 29.90
C ILE A 16 21.52 0.39 29.96
N VAL A 17 20.35 0.64 30.53
CA VAL A 17 19.20 -0.25 30.39
C VAL A 17 18.66 -0.02 29.00
N THR A 18 19.05 -0.88 28.05
CA THR A 18 18.39 -1.03 26.76
C THR A 18 16.99 -1.57 27.03
N VAL A 19 16.04 -0.65 27.26
CA VAL A 19 14.62 -0.96 27.16
C VAL A 19 14.38 -1.25 25.68
N ALA A 20 14.26 -2.54 25.35
CA ALA A 20 13.69 -2.97 24.09
C ALA A 20 12.23 -2.48 24.05
N ALA A 21 12.04 -1.24 23.64
CA ALA A 21 10.75 -0.78 23.15
C ALA A 21 10.53 -1.52 21.83
N GLY A 22 9.81 -2.64 21.90
CA GLY A 22 9.20 -3.19 20.70
C GLY A 22 8.30 -2.11 20.11
N CYS A 23 8.66 -1.57 18.95
CA CYS A 23 7.79 -0.67 18.20
C CYS A 23 6.56 -1.47 17.75
N THR A 24 5.48 -1.44 18.53
CA THR A 24 4.15 -1.76 18.03
C THR A 24 3.57 -0.47 17.45
N THR A 25 3.99 -0.09 16.25
CA THR A 25 3.34 1.00 15.53
C THR A 25 2.00 0.48 15.02
N GLN A 26 0.94 0.70 15.79
CA GLN A 26 -0.43 0.70 15.27
C GLN A 26 -0.69 2.04 14.55
N ASP A 27 0.15 2.36 13.57
CA ASP A 27 -0.03 3.55 12.75
C ASP A 27 -0.97 3.18 11.61
N HIS A 28 -2.22 3.60 11.77
CA HIS A 28 -3.19 3.44 10.72
C HIS A 28 -2.87 4.41 9.58
N LEU A 29 -2.47 3.90 8.40
CA LEU A 29 -2.16 4.74 7.24
C LEU A 29 -3.44 5.35 6.67
N TYR A 30 -3.47 6.67 6.42
CA TYR A 30 -4.61 7.37 5.82
C TYR A 30 -4.27 7.94 4.43
N SER A 31 -5.22 7.91 3.50
CA SER A 31 -5.14 8.60 2.20
C SER A 31 -6.51 9.17 1.85
N GLN A 32 -6.56 10.46 1.49
CA GLN A 32 -7.78 11.18 1.12
C GLN A 32 -8.92 11.07 2.16
N GLY A 33 -8.57 11.12 3.45
CA GLY A 33 -9.53 10.98 4.56
C GLY A 33 -10.01 9.55 4.84
N ARG A 34 -9.44 8.54 4.16
CA ARG A 34 -9.78 7.12 4.34
C ARG A 34 -8.63 6.36 4.96
N CYS A 35 -8.94 5.47 5.90
CA CYS A 35 -7.93 4.63 6.53
C CYS A 35 -7.61 3.42 5.64
N LEU A 36 -6.37 3.31 5.16
CA LEU A 36 -5.86 2.23 4.32
C LEU A 36 -5.54 0.94 5.10
N THR A 37 -5.57 1.01 6.43
CA THR A 37 -5.26 -0.12 7.33
C THR A 37 -6.44 -0.49 8.23
N CYS A 38 -7.58 0.22 8.10
CA CYS A 38 -8.80 -0.03 8.84
C CYS A 38 -9.81 -0.75 7.96
N ILE A 39 -10.78 -1.40 8.61
CA ILE A 39 -11.97 -1.94 7.95
C ILE A 39 -12.91 -0.76 7.73
N ASN A 40 -13.09 -0.34 6.48
CA ASN A 40 -13.94 0.80 6.14
C ASN A 40 -15.37 0.36 5.85
N ASN A 41 -16.33 1.19 6.25
CA ASN A 41 -17.74 1.08 5.90
C ASN A 41 -17.91 1.35 4.39
N PRO A 42 -18.53 0.42 3.63
CA PRO A 42 -18.66 0.58 2.18
C PRO A 42 -19.66 1.68 1.77
N VAL A 43 -20.55 2.11 2.66
CA VAL A 43 -21.54 3.17 2.39
C VAL A 43 -20.98 4.56 2.73
N THR A 44 -20.23 4.68 3.84
CA THR A 44 -19.76 5.99 4.33
C THR A 44 -18.27 6.25 4.10
N GLY A 45 -17.50 5.21 3.75
CA GLY A 45 -16.04 5.28 3.62
C GLY A 45 -15.29 5.45 4.95
N GLN A 46 -16.00 5.57 6.07
CA GLN A 46 -15.44 5.75 7.41
C GLN A 46 -14.96 4.42 7.99
N PRO A 47 -13.87 4.39 8.77
CA PRO A 47 -13.44 3.16 9.42
C PRO A 47 -14.46 2.71 10.48
N ILE A 48 -14.79 1.42 10.51
CA ILE A 48 -15.75 0.81 11.46
C ILE A 48 -15.02 0.31 12.72
N ASN A 49 -13.76 -0.08 12.58
CA ASN A 49 -12.93 -0.61 13.67
C ASN A 49 -11.98 0.43 14.26
N TYR A 50 -12.17 1.71 13.96
CA TYR A 50 -11.35 2.81 14.45
C TYR A 50 -12.24 4.02 14.77
N ASP A 51 -12.14 4.54 15.98
CA ASP A 51 -12.85 5.72 16.46
C ASP A 51 -11.82 6.84 16.77
N PRO A 52 -11.82 7.96 16.02
CA PRO A 52 -10.88 9.05 16.23
C PRO A 52 -11.08 9.79 17.56
N GLU A 53 -12.25 9.65 18.22
CA GLU A 53 -12.53 10.32 19.51
C GLU A 53 -11.95 9.55 20.71
N GLN A 54 -11.39 8.36 20.51
CA GLN A 54 -10.77 7.53 21.56
C GLN A 54 -9.24 7.60 21.61
N GLN A 55 -8.64 8.73 21.21
CA GLN A 55 -7.18 8.89 21.29
C GLN A 55 -6.72 9.43 22.65
N PRO A 56 -5.70 8.84 23.30
CA PRO A 56 -4.77 9.60 24.11
C PRO A 56 -3.91 10.45 23.16
N ALA A 57 -3.91 11.76 23.37
CA ALA A 57 -3.21 12.75 22.54
C ALA A 57 -1.73 12.40 22.34
N ILE A 58 -1.25 12.40 21.10
CA ILE A 58 0.17 12.50 20.82
C ILE A 58 0.37 13.47 19.65
N GLU A 59 1.32 14.36 19.90
CA GLU A 59 1.52 15.68 19.30
C GLU A 59 2.07 15.60 17.87
N GLU A 60 1.68 16.60 17.06
CA GLU A 60 2.30 16.91 15.78
C GLU A 60 3.80 17.18 15.97
N ASP A 61 4.66 16.30 15.47
CA ASP A 61 6.00 16.70 15.06
C ASP A 61 6.68 15.66 14.15
N ALA A 62 7.56 16.17 13.29
CA ALA A 62 8.51 15.47 12.43
C ALA A 62 8.07 15.08 11.00
N VAL A 63 7.94 16.12 10.17
CA VAL A 63 8.47 16.11 8.81
C VAL A 63 9.98 15.76 8.85
N ALA A 64 10.41 14.93 7.89
CA ALA A 64 11.81 14.61 7.50
C ALA A 64 12.52 13.42 8.15
N ALA A 65 12.56 12.29 7.43
CA ALA A 65 13.67 11.34 7.26
C ALA A 65 13.12 10.14 6.48
N GLY A 66 13.76 9.51 5.51
CA GLY A 66 15.09 9.61 4.92
C GLY A 66 15.15 8.54 3.83
N ARG A 67 15.99 8.74 2.81
CA ARG A 67 16.37 7.67 1.87
C ARG A 67 16.94 6.51 2.68
N ASP A 68 16.38 5.32 2.55
CA ASP A 68 17.06 4.09 2.93
C ASP A 68 17.30 3.23 1.69
N GLN A 69 18.56 3.23 1.25
CA GLN A 69 19.15 2.14 0.48
C GLN A 69 19.70 1.13 1.50
N GLY A 70 19.01 0.00 1.63
CA GLY A 70 19.47 -1.14 2.42
C GLY A 70 19.08 -2.43 1.71
N THR A 71 20.07 -3.15 1.18
CA THR A 71 19.93 -4.40 0.43
C THR A 71 19.58 -5.58 1.35
N ALA A 72 18.71 -6.47 0.84
CA ALA A 72 18.49 -7.87 1.26
C ALA A 72 17.51 -8.17 2.43
N ALA A 73 16.30 -7.64 2.33
CA ALA A 73 15.08 -8.44 2.37
C ALA A 73 14.16 -7.84 1.30
N GLY A 74 14.06 -8.49 0.13
CA GLY A 74 13.41 -7.91 -1.05
C GLY A 74 12.07 -7.28 -0.67
N ASN A 75 11.89 -6.01 -1.02
CA ASN A 75 10.69 -5.27 -0.69
C ASN A 75 9.52 -5.93 -1.45
N ARG A 76 8.74 -6.79 -0.79
CA ARG A 76 7.69 -7.60 -1.42
C ARG A 76 6.54 -6.75 -1.97
N HIS A 77 6.47 -5.51 -1.50
CA HIS A 77 5.65 -4.45 -2.03
C HIS A 77 6.50 -3.61 -2.99
N GLY A 78 5.96 -3.33 -4.17
CA GLY A 78 6.58 -2.37 -5.06
C GLY A 78 5.58 -1.54 -5.84
N ARG A 79 6.13 -0.56 -6.56
CA ARG A 79 5.37 0.37 -7.38
C ARG A 79 6.18 0.82 -8.59
N PHE A 80 5.49 1.13 -9.67
CA PHE A 80 6.10 1.74 -10.85
C PHE A 80 5.11 2.71 -11.52
N SER A 81 5.63 3.57 -12.39
CA SER A 81 4.85 4.51 -13.18
C SER A 81 5.31 4.46 -14.63
N MET A 82 4.38 4.59 -15.57
CA MET A 82 4.67 4.67 -16.99
C MET A 82 3.72 5.62 -17.71
N ALA A 83 4.19 6.19 -18.82
CA ALA A 83 3.35 6.88 -19.77
C ALA A 83 2.86 5.89 -20.85
N SER A 84 1.63 6.09 -21.30
CA SER A 84 1.04 5.40 -22.46
C SER A 84 0.64 6.43 -23.49
N PRO A 85 0.85 6.17 -24.80
CA PRO A 85 0.39 7.07 -25.86
C PRO A 85 -1.13 7.06 -26.03
N LEU A 86 -1.83 6.10 -25.43
CA LEU A 86 -3.29 5.95 -25.52
C LEU A 86 -3.99 6.97 -24.63
N ASP A 87 -5.18 7.39 -25.04
CA ASP A 87 -6.08 8.14 -24.17
C ASP A 87 -6.50 7.31 -22.94
N VAL A 88 -6.98 7.99 -21.92
CA VAL A 88 -7.30 7.40 -20.60
C VAL A 88 -8.33 6.28 -20.67
N ASP A 89 -9.34 6.38 -21.53
CA ASP A 89 -10.43 5.40 -21.63
C ASP A 89 -9.96 4.14 -22.37
N THR A 90 -9.18 4.31 -23.44
CA THR A 90 -8.56 3.20 -24.17
C THR A 90 -7.53 2.47 -23.29
N ALA A 91 -6.68 3.20 -22.57
CA ALA A 91 -5.73 2.61 -21.63
C ALA A 91 -6.45 1.82 -20.53
N TYR A 92 -7.54 2.36 -19.98
CA TYR A 92 -8.39 1.68 -19.02
C TYR A 92 -8.95 0.37 -19.57
N ALA A 93 -9.58 0.39 -20.74
CA ALA A 93 -10.19 -0.80 -21.32
C ALA A 93 -9.19 -1.94 -21.48
N ARG A 94 -7.96 -1.62 -21.91
CA ARG A 94 -6.90 -2.63 -22.11
C ARG A 94 -6.33 -3.15 -20.79
N VAL A 95 -6.00 -2.27 -19.85
CA VAL A 95 -5.48 -2.67 -18.53
C VAL A 95 -6.52 -3.49 -17.78
N ARG A 96 -7.79 -3.05 -17.78
CA ARG A 96 -8.90 -3.79 -17.15
C ARG A 96 -9.02 -5.19 -17.74
N SER A 97 -8.99 -5.31 -19.08
CA SER A 97 -9.10 -6.61 -19.75
C SER A 97 -7.90 -7.52 -19.49
N GLU A 98 -6.68 -6.97 -19.47
CA GLU A 98 -5.44 -7.75 -19.27
C GLU A 98 -5.36 -8.35 -17.86
N PHE A 99 -5.74 -7.56 -16.86
CA PHE A 99 -5.55 -7.92 -15.46
C PHE A 99 -6.85 -8.41 -14.78
N GLY A 100 -7.99 -8.32 -15.47
CA GLY A 100 -9.27 -8.81 -14.96
C GLY A 100 -9.83 -7.97 -13.80
N PHE A 101 -9.52 -6.67 -13.76
CA PHE A 101 -10.05 -5.77 -12.74
C PHE A 101 -11.58 -5.71 -12.79
N ARG A 102 -12.23 -6.01 -11.67
CA ARG A 102 -13.70 -5.93 -11.56
C ARG A 102 -14.14 -4.52 -11.18
N SER A 103 -15.17 -4.02 -11.86
CA SER A 103 -15.94 -2.84 -11.46
C SER A 103 -17.23 -3.26 -10.76
N GLU A 104 -17.96 -2.30 -10.20
CA GLU A 104 -19.22 -2.56 -9.48
C GLU A 104 -20.24 -3.36 -10.30
N VAL A 105 -20.29 -3.14 -11.62
CA VAL A 105 -21.24 -3.82 -12.51
C VAL A 105 -20.91 -5.29 -12.78
N ASP A 106 -19.70 -5.75 -12.43
CA ASP A 106 -19.30 -7.15 -12.56
C ASP A 106 -19.78 -8.02 -11.40
N PHE A 107 -20.32 -7.41 -10.34
CA PHE A 107 -20.80 -8.10 -9.15
C PHE A 107 -22.33 -8.29 -9.19
N ASN A 108 -22.81 -9.45 -8.77
CA ASN A 108 -24.23 -9.68 -8.55
C ASN A 108 -24.62 -9.16 -7.15
N PRO A 109 -25.43 -8.10 -7.04
CA PRO A 109 -25.80 -7.52 -5.74
C PRO A 109 -26.63 -8.48 -4.87
N ASN A 110 -27.18 -9.55 -5.45
CA ASN A 110 -27.95 -10.57 -4.72
C ASN A 110 -27.08 -11.77 -4.28
N SER A 111 -25.79 -11.78 -4.61
CA SER A 111 -24.88 -12.83 -4.19
C SER A 111 -24.11 -12.39 -2.95
N ASN A 112 -24.27 -13.14 -1.85
CA ASN A 112 -23.49 -12.88 -0.63
C ASN A 112 -21.98 -12.92 -0.92
N SER A 113 -21.50 -13.85 -1.76
CA SER A 113 -20.08 -13.93 -2.09
C SER A 113 -19.55 -12.66 -2.74
N ASP A 114 -20.37 -12.03 -3.58
CA ASP A 114 -19.99 -10.85 -4.36
C ASP A 114 -20.01 -9.61 -3.46
N GLN A 115 -20.99 -9.53 -2.56
CA GLN A 115 -20.99 -8.52 -1.50
C GLN A 115 -19.75 -8.64 -0.61
N TRP A 116 -19.38 -9.85 -0.19
CA TRP A 116 -18.15 -10.08 0.58
C TRP A 116 -16.90 -9.69 -0.21
N ALA A 117 -16.85 -9.99 -1.51
CA ALA A 117 -15.73 -9.62 -2.36
C ALA A 117 -15.61 -8.09 -2.54
N MET A 118 -16.74 -7.37 -2.61
CA MET A 118 -16.74 -5.90 -2.64
C MET A 118 -16.36 -5.27 -1.28
N MET A 119 -16.49 -6.02 -0.19
CA MET A 119 -16.04 -5.60 1.16
C MET A 119 -14.58 -5.97 1.44
N ASP A 120 -13.95 -6.76 0.59
CA ASP A 120 -12.55 -7.16 0.73
C ASP A 120 -11.62 -5.95 0.54
N ASN A 121 -10.59 -5.84 1.37
CA ASN A 121 -9.65 -4.71 1.32
C ASN A 121 -8.81 -4.67 0.04
N ALA A 122 -8.75 -5.77 -0.71
CA ALA A 122 -8.09 -5.84 -2.01
C ALA A 122 -8.93 -5.21 -3.12
N TRP A 123 -10.26 -5.11 -2.98
CA TRP A 123 -11.12 -4.59 -4.04
C TRP A 123 -11.37 -3.08 -3.90
N HIS A 124 -11.19 -2.35 -4.99
CA HIS A 124 -11.59 -0.96 -5.10
C HIS A 124 -11.83 -0.58 -6.57
N PHE A 125 -12.88 0.18 -6.83
CA PHE A 125 -13.13 0.76 -8.14
C PHE A 125 -13.66 2.19 -8.00
N ASP A 126 -13.04 3.13 -8.70
CA ASP A 126 -13.51 4.52 -8.84
C ASP A 126 -13.15 5.03 -10.23
N ALA A 127 -14.06 5.79 -10.85
CA ALA A 127 -13.92 6.19 -12.24
C ALA A 127 -14.59 7.54 -12.55
N THR A 128 -13.88 8.37 -13.30
CA THR A 128 -14.45 9.50 -14.04
C THR A 128 -13.99 9.36 -15.50
N PRO A 129 -14.83 8.78 -16.39
CA PRO A 129 -14.47 8.60 -17.80
C PRO A 129 -13.97 9.89 -18.45
N GLY A 130 -12.92 9.78 -19.27
CA GLY A 130 -12.21 10.91 -19.86
C GLY A 130 -11.28 11.66 -18.91
N ALA A 131 -11.19 11.29 -17.62
CA ALA A 131 -10.31 11.92 -16.63
C ALA A 131 -9.41 10.91 -15.90
N PHE A 132 -10.00 9.92 -15.22
CA PHE A 132 -9.22 8.92 -14.48
C PHE A 132 -10.00 7.62 -14.19
N TYR A 133 -9.24 6.57 -13.87
CA TYR A 133 -9.70 5.30 -13.32
C TYR A 133 -8.78 4.86 -12.19
N GLN A 134 -9.36 4.34 -11.11
CA GLN A 134 -8.66 3.68 -10.01
C GLN A 134 -9.25 2.28 -9.84
N MET A 135 -8.39 1.27 -9.89
CA MET A 135 -8.77 -0.13 -9.82
C MET A 135 -7.85 -0.85 -8.84
N SER A 136 -8.42 -1.72 -8.03
CA SER A 136 -7.70 -2.64 -7.15
C SER A 136 -8.44 -3.97 -7.13
N ASP A 137 -7.71 -5.07 -7.27
CA ASP A 137 -8.26 -6.41 -7.13
C ASP A 137 -7.13 -7.43 -6.83
N TYR A 138 -7.51 -8.67 -6.53
CA TYR A 138 -6.57 -9.78 -6.56
C TYR A 138 -6.13 -10.06 -7.99
N ALA A 139 -4.83 -10.27 -8.19
CA ALA A 139 -4.24 -10.70 -9.45
C ALA A 139 -3.35 -11.93 -9.24
N ARG A 140 -3.17 -12.70 -10.30
CA ARG A 140 -2.21 -13.80 -10.36
C ARG A 140 -1.07 -13.45 -11.29
N GLN A 141 0.16 -13.71 -10.85
CA GLN A 141 1.35 -13.49 -11.65
C GLN A 141 2.36 -14.60 -11.42
N THR A 142 2.91 -15.14 -12.53
CA THR A 142 3.99 -16.10 -12.47
C THR A 142 5.34 -15.38 -12.43
N VAL A 143 6.17 -15.72 -11.44
CA VAL A 143 7.55 -15.26 -11.27
C VAL A 143 8.42 -16.48 -11.00
N ASN A 144 9.55 -16.62 -11.70
CA ASN A 144 10.47 -17.76 -11.54
C ASN A 144 9.77 -19.14 -11.62
N GLY A 145 8.77 -19.27 -12.50
CA GLY A 145 8.01 -20.51 -12.70
C GLY A 145 6.98 -20.84 -11.61
N THR A 146 6.79 -19.96 -10.61
CA THR A 146 5.79 -20.12 -9.56
C THR A 146 4.71 -19.06 -9.69
N GLU A 147 3.44 -19.47 -9.62
CA GLU A 147 2.32 -18.53 -9.59
C GLU A 147 2.13 -17.96 -8.18
N HIS A 148 1.95 -16.64 -8.11
CA HIS A 148 1.70 -15.91 -6.88
C HIS A 148 0.39 -15.12 -6.98
N SER A 149 -0.37 -15.12 -5.88
CA SER A 149 -1.50 -14.21 -5.70
C SER A 149 -1.02 -12.94 -5.02
N LEU A 150 -1.40 -11.80 -5.59
CA LEU A 150 -1.12 -10.46 -5.10
C LEU A 150 -2.38 -9.61 -5.09
N VAL A 151 -2.35 -8.49 -4.37
CA VAL A 151 -3.24 -7.36 -4.61
C VAL A 151 -2.55 -6.45 -5.61
N LEU A 152 -3.20 -6.19 -6.73
CA LEU A 152 -2.72 -5.28 -7.76
C LEU A 152 -3.59 -4.04 -7.75
N LYS A 153 -2.96 -2.86 -7.79
CA LYS A 153 -3.64 -1.58 -7.90
C LYS A 153 -3.15 -0.87 -9.15
N ALA A 154 -4.06 -0.30 -9.92
CA ALA A 154 -3.76 0.49 -11.09
C ALA A 154 -4.55 1.80 -11.04
N GLN A 155 -3.84 2.91 -11.19
CA GLN A 155 -4.42 4.22 -11.41
C GLN A 155 -4.03 4.70 -12.79
N ILE A 156 -5.02 5.10 -13.59
CA ILE A 156 -4.85 5.61 -14.94
C ILE A 156 -5.42 7.03 -14.95
N GLN A 157 -4.61 8.01 -15.32
CA GLN A 157 -5.02 9.41 -15.38
C GLN A 157 -4.75 9.97 -16.76
N ARG A 158 -5.60 10.91 -17.19
CA ARG A 158 -5.38 11.69 -18.40
C ARG A 158 -4.10 12.51 -18.30
N ASP A 159 -3.28 12.46 -19.36
CA ASP A 159 -2.07 13.27 -19.55
C ASP A 159 -2.13 13.92 -20.94
N GLY A 160 -2.84 15.06 -21.05
CA GLY A 160 -3.11 15.67 -22.35
C GLY A 160 -4.02 14.81 -23.24
N SER A 161 -3.50 14.33 -24.37
CA SER A 161 -4.15 13.35 -25.27
C SER A 161 -3.72 11.91 -24.99
N SER A 162 -2.86 11.70 -23.99
CA SER A 162 -2.30 10.40 -23.61
C SER A 162 -2.70 10.07 -22.17
N SER A 163 -2.05 9.07 -21.55
CA SER A 163 -2.35 8.67 -20.18
C SER A 163 -1.11 8.34 -19.37
N ARG A 164 -1.22 8.54 -18.05
CA ARG A 164 -0.25 8.10 -17.05
C ARG A 164 -0.82 6.94 -16.25
N ILE A 165 -0.02 5.89 -16.10
CA ILE A 165 -0.37 4.69 -15.34
C ILE A 165 0.56 4.60 -14.13
N ASN A 166 -0.02 4.53 -12.94
CA ASN A 166 0.67 4.22 -11.70
C ASN A 166 0.21 2.86 -11.21
N VAL A 167 1.14 1.98 -10.88
CA VAL A 167 0.86 0.60 -10.45
C VAL A 167 1.50 0.37 -9.09
N GLU A 168 0.77 -0.30 -8.21
CA GLU A 168 1.22 -0.76 -6.91
C GLU A 168 0.85 -2.23 -6.76
N TYR A 169 1.73 -3.05 -6.19
CA TYR A 169 1.48 -4.47 -5.99
C TYR A 169 1.95 -4.93 -4.61
N LEU A 170 1.11 -5.72 -3.94
CA LEU A 170 1.36 -6.19 -2.58
C LEU A 170 1.12 -7.69 -2.48
N PRO A 171 1.89 -8.44 -1.67
CA PRO A 171 1.64 -9.85 -1.48
C PRO A 171 0.33 -10.05 -0.72
N THR A 172 -0.41 -11.10 -1.05
CA THR A 172 -1.44 -11.62 -0.13
C THR A 172 -0.75 -12.13 1.14
N ALA A 173 -1.44 -12.15 2.29
CA ALA A 173 -0.84 -12.28 3.63
C ALA A 173 0.26 -13.36 3.78
N ASN A 174 0.15 -14.47 3.07
CA ASN A 174 1.10 -15.59 3.13
C ASN A 174 2.00 -15.73 1.89
N ALA A 175 1.79 -14.92 0.85
CA ALA A 175 2.59 -14.99 -0.37
C ALA A 175 4.02 -14.49 -0.14
N ARG A 176 4.97 -15.26 -0.65
CA ARG A 176 6.39 -14.90 -0.69
C ARG A 176 6.84 -14.96 -2.15
N TYR A 177 7.24 -13.81 -2.68
CA TYR A 177 7.86 -13.67 -3.99
C TYR A 177 8.96 -12.61 -3.91
N ASP A 178 9.85 -12.61 -4.89
CA ASP A 178 10.82 -11.55 -5.11
C ASP A 178 10.10 -10.32 -5.67
N GLY A 179 10.12 -9.22 -4.91
CA GLY A 179 9.40 -8.00 -5.27
C GLY A 179 9.91 -7.35 -6.55
N ASP A 180 11.22 -7.32 -6.75
CA ASP A 180 11.82 -6.69 -7.93
C ASP A 180 11.48 -7.51 -9.19
N ALA A 181 11.61 -8.84 -9.13
CA ALA A 181 11.22 -9.72 -10.23
C ALA A 181 9.71 -9.66 -10.52
N MET A 182 8.87 -9.51 -9.49
CA MET A 182 7.44 -9.26 -9.66
C MET A 182 7.17 -7.95 -10.39
N GLY A 183 7.87 -6.87 -9.97
CA GLY A 183 7.78 -5.56 -10.58
C GLY A 183 8.14 -5.57 -12.07
N GLU A 184 9.27 -6.20 -12.44
CA GLU A 184 9.71 -6.31 -13.83
C GLU A 184 8.68 -7.03 -14.72
N VAL A 185 8.15 -8.16 -14.23
CA VAL A 185 7.17 -8.94 -14.98
C VAL A 185 5.85 -8.18 -15.14
N LEU A 186 5.37 -7.54 -14.07
CA LEU A 186 4.17 -6.70 -14.12
C LEU A 186 4.37 -5.52 -15.06
N GLU A 187 5.48 -4.79 -14.94
CA GLU A 187 5.76 -3.64 -15.81
C GLU A 187 5.78 -4.04 -17.29
N GLN A 188 6.41 -5.15 -17.62
CA GLN A 188 6.43 -5.68 -18.99
C GLN A 188 5.03 -6.08 -19.49
N ARG A 189 4.20 -6.66 -18.62
CA ARG A 189 2.83 -7.04 -18.95
C ARG A 189 1.93 -5.82 -19.18
N PHE A 190 2.06 -4.78 -18.34
CA PHE A 190 1.41 -3.48 -18.56
C PHE A 190 1.84 -2.84 -19.88
N ARG A 191 3.15 -2.81 -20.16
CA ARG A 191 3.66 -2.31 -21.45
C ARG A 191 3.11 -3.07 -22.65
N THR A 192 2.86 -4.37 -22.50
CA THR A 192 2.29 -5.20 -23.57
C THR A 192 0.81 -4.87 -23.79
N ALA A 193 0.04 -4.72 -22.71
CA ALA A 193 -1.37 -4.32 -22.80
C ALA A 193 -1.56 -2.91 -23.42
N LEU A 194 -0.60 -2.02 -23.27
CA LEU A 194 -0.68 -0.62 -23.71
C LEU A 194 -0.11 -0.36 -25.12
N ARG A 195 0.27 -1.40 -25.88
CA ARG A 195 0.80 -1.29 -27.25
C ARG A 195 -0.27 -1.26 -28.33
#